data_AF-A0A2U2S430-F1
#
_entry.id   AF-A0A2U2S430-F1
#
_cell.length_a   1.000
_cell.length_b   1.000
_cell.length_c   1.000
_cell.angle_alpha   90.00
_cell.angle_beta   90.00
_cell.angle_gamma   90.00
#
_symmetry.space_group_name_H-M   'P 1'
#
loop_
_entity.id
_entity.type
_entity.pdbx_description
1 polymer ?
#
loop_
_entity_poly.entity_id
_entity_poly.type
_entity_poly.pdbx_seq_one_letter_code
_entity_poly.pdbx_strand_id
1 'polypeptide(L)'
;MQRIICISLCLFLLIFLYISVSAAEEATPTLDWSVLACGGGTAQVSSTSLSSTIGQAIVGEATVASQKLCVGFWCSEVFYRLFLPLILRGG
;
A
#
# COMPACT_ATOMS: atom_id res chain seq x y z
N MET A 1 40.19 29.69 -26.17
CA MET A 1 38.86 29.49 -26.77
C MET A 1 38.29 28.11 -26.44
N GLN A 2 38.87 27.01 -26.93
CA GLN A 2 38.32 25.64 -26.75
C GLN A 2 38.14 25.20 -25.28
N ARG A 3 39.10 25.51 -24.40
CA ARG A 3 38.98 25.22 -22.95
C ARG A 3 37.80 25.94 -22.27
N ILE A 4 37.54 27.19 -22.67
CA ILE A 4 36.45 28.01 -22.09
C ILE A 4 35.09 27.47 -22.55
N ILE A 5 35.00 27.03 -23.81
CA ILE A 5 33.79 26.41 -24.37
C ILE A 5 33.50 25.08 -23.65
N CYS A 6 34.50 24.23 -23.43
CA CYS A 6 34.31 22.97 -22.69
C CYS A 6 33.86 23.22 -21.25
N ILE A 7 34.44 24.22 -20.56
CA ILE A 7 34.05 24.56 -19.19
C ILE A 7 32.61 25.08 -19.15
N SER A 8 32.24 25.96 -20.08
CA SER A 8 30.88 26.50 -20.17
C SER A 8 29.84 25.41 -20.47
N LEU A 9 30.16 24.46 -21.34
CA LEU A 9 29.30 23.32 -21.66
C LEU A 9 29.11 22.39 -20.46
N CYS A 10 30.20 22.06 -19.76
CA CYS A 10 30.14 21.24 -18.55
C CYS A 10 29.30 21.92 -17.46
N LEU A 11 29.46 23.23 -17.27
CA LEU A 11 28.69 23.99 -16.29
C LEU A 11 27.19 23.98 -16.64
N PHE A 12 26.86 24.17 -17.91
CA PHE A 12 25.48 24.12 -18.40
C PHE A 12 24.84 22.74 -18.19
N LEU A 13 25.57 21.66 -18.49
CA LEU A 13 25.12 20.30 -18.28
C LEU A 13 24.89 19.98 -16.79
N LEU A 14 25.78 20.43 -15.91
CA LEU A 14 25.65 20.24 -14.47
C LEU A 14 24.42 20.96 -13.90
N ILE A 15 24.15 22.19 -14.36
CA ILE A 15 22.96 22.94 -13.97
C ILE A 15 21.69 22.24 -14.45
N PHE A 16 21.68 21.75 -15.69
CA PHE A 16 20.53 21.05 -16.25
C PHE A 16 20.24 19.74 -15.50
N LEU A 17 21.29 19.00 -15.12
CA LEU A 17 21.18 17.77 -14.34
C LEU A 17 20.59 18.05 -12.95
N TYR A 18 21.06 19.11 -12.28
CA TYR A 18 20.57 19.51 -10.96
C TYR A 18 19.07 19.82 -10.96
N ILE A 19 18.59 20.59 -11.95
CA ILE A 19 17.17 20.96 -12.07
C ILE A 19 16.30 19.71 -12.29
N SER A 20 16.79 18.73 -13.07
CA SER A 20 16.04 17.49 -13.32
C SER A 20 15.90 16.60 -12.09
N VAL A 21 16.88 16.60 -11.18
CA VAL A 21 16.84 15.80 -9.94
C VAL A 21 15.89 16.42 -8.92
N SER A 22 15.85 17.75 -8.81
CA SER A 22 14.90 18.44 -7.91
C SER A 22 13.44 18.27 -8.33
N ALA A 23 13.15 18.13 -9.62
CA ALA A 23 11.80 17.82 -10.11
C ALA A 23 11.37 16.37 -9.87
N ALA A 24 12.32 15.48 -9.60
CA ALA A 24 12.09 14.07 -9.27
C ALA A 24 12.05 13.80 -7.76
N GLU A 25 12.17 14.83 -6.92
CA GLU A 25 11.74 14.75 -5.53
C GLU A 25 10.21 14.71 -5.52
N GLU A 26 9.67 13.55 -5.87
CA GLU A 26 8.27 13.26 -5.62
C GLU A 26 8.04 13.42 -4.13
N ALA A 27 7.19 14.39 -3.79
CA ALA A 27 6.48 14.43 -2.53
C ALA A 27 6.10 12.99 -2.21
N THR A 28 6.72 12.42 -1.16
CA THR A 28 6.51 11.03 -0.74
C THR A 28 5.04 10.72 -0.92
N PRO A 29 4.62 9.84 -1.85
CA PRO A 29 3.21 9.67 -2.14
C PRO A 29 2.55 9.16 -0.87
N THR A 30 1.90 10.08 -0.15
CA THR A 30 1.14 9.75 1.03
C THR A 30 -0.12 9.09 0.51
N LEU A 31 -0.17 7.77 0.67
CA LEU A 31 -1.40 7.03 0.55
C LEU A 31 -2.27 7.45 1.74
N ASP A 32 -3.01 8.54 1.57
CA ASP A 32 -4.06 8.96 2.48
C ASP A 32 -5.28 8.07 2.20
N TRP A 33 -5.31 6.91 2.85
CA TRP A 33 -6.45 6.01 2.79
C TRP A 33 -7.00 5.78 4.20
N SER A 34 -8.28 6.07 4.36
CA SER A 34 -9.01 5.79 5.59
C SER A 34 -9.69 4.45 5.47
N VAL A 35 -9.31 3.49 6.31
CA VAL A 35 -10.03 2.21 6.41
C VAL A 35 -11.22 2.41 7.31
N LEU A 36 -12.42 2.43 6.73
CA LEU A 36 -13.65 2.20 7.51
C LEU A 36 -13.77 0.68 7.77
N ALA A 37 -12.88 0.12 8.57
CA ALA A 37 -13.00 -1.26 9.05
C ALA A 37 -13.62 -1.25 10.45
N CYS A 38 -14.91 -0.96 10.54
CA CYS A 38 -15.62 -0.99 11.82
C CYS A 38 -17.03 -1.56 11.66
N GLY A 39 -17.11 -2.83 11.26
CA GLY A 39 -18.29 -3.64 11.53
C GLY A 39 -18.20 -4.18 12.95
N GLY A 40 -19.06 -3.70 13.85
CA GLY A 40 -19.32 -4.34 15.14
C GLY A 40 -20.18 -5.58 14.96
N GLY A 41 -20.05 -6.56 15.85
CA GLY A 41 -20.76 -7.83 15.75
C GLY A 41 -20.48 -8.75 16.93
N THR A 42 -21.37 -9.71 17.16
CA THR A 42 -21.22 -10.72 18.20
C THR A 42 -21.12 -12.10 17.56
N ALA A 43 -20.13 -12.89 18.00
CA ALA A 43 -20.03 -14.30 17.71
C ALA A 43 -20.21 -15.09 19.01
N GLN A 44 -21.02 -16.13 19.00
CA GLN A 44 -21.34 -16.92 20.19
C GLN A 44 -21.24 -18.41 19.88
N VAL A 45 -20.51 -19.15 20.72
CA VAL A 45 -20.56 -20.62 20.74
C VAL A 45 -20.70 -21.09 22.18
N SER A 46 -21.77 -21.85 22.46
CA SER A 46 -22.08 -22.38 23.79
C SER A 46 -22.10 -21.26 24.85
N SER A 47 -21.29 -21.36 25.91
CA SER A 47 -21.20 -20.39 27.00
C SER A 47 -20.24 -19.22 26.74
N THR A 48 -19.63 -19.12 25.55
CA THR A 48 -18.64 -18.09 25.26
C THR A 48 -19.16 -17.13 24.19
N SER A 49 -19.07 -15.83 24.49
CA SER A 49 -19.44 -14.72 23.60
C SER A 49 -18.20 -13.90 23.26
N LEU A 50 -17.98 -13.61 21.99
CA LEU A 50 -17.05 -12.60 21.52
C LEU A 50 -17.81 -11.43 20.92
N SER A 51 -17.53 -10.22 21.39
CA SER A 51 -18.13 -8.98 20.89
C SER A 51 -17.05 -8.07 20.32
N SER A 52 -17.23 -7.61 19.08
CA SER A 52 -16.42 -6.56 18.46
C SER A 52 -17.12 -5.21 18.59
N THR A 53 -16.35 -4.15 18.88
CA THR A 53 -16.86 -2.78 18.94
C THR A 53 -16.52 -1.98 17.70
N ILE A 54 -17.42 -1.08 17.31
CA ILE A 54 -17.20 -0.11 16.23
C ILE A 54 -16.05 0.81 16.66
N GLY A 55 -15.03 0.96 15.82
CA GLY A 55 -13.88 1.83 16.09
C GLY A 55 -12.63 1.13 16.65
N GLN A 56 -12.68 -0.18 16.93
CA GLN A 56 -11.48 -0.93 17.31
C GLN A 56 -10.54 -1.13 16.13
N ALA A 57 -9.26 -0.82 16.32
CA ALA A 57 -8.20 -0.93 15.31
C ALA A 57 -7.75 -2.38 15.03
N ILE A 58 -8.67 -3.35 15.14
CA ILE A 58 -8.39 -4.76 14.86
C ILE A 58 -8.93 -5.06 13.46
N VAL A 59 -8.01 -5.17 12.50
CA VAL A 59 -8.27 -5.72 11.17
C VAL A 59 -7.72 -7.14 11.15
N GLY A 60 -8.55 -8.13 10.79
CA GLY A 60 -8.16 -9.52 10.64
C GLY A 60 -8.90 -10.50 11.55
N GLU A 61 -8.37 -11.72 11.65
CA GLU A 61 -8.96 -12.82 12.42
C GLU A 61 -8.40 -12.86 13.85
N ALA A 62 -9.29 -12.77 14.83
CA ALA A 62 -9.01 -13.09 16.23
C ALA A 62 -9.55 -14.50 16.54
N THR A 63 -8.70 -15.36 17.10
CA THR A 63 -9.10 -16.70 17.52
C THR A 63 -9.03 -16.82 19.04
N VAL A 64 -10.13 -17.25 19.67
CA VAL A 64 -10.16 -17.61 21.09
C VAL A 64 -10.73 -19.03 21.20
N ALA A 65 -9.91 -19.96 21.70
CA ALA A 65 -10.19 -21.41 21.68
C ALA A 65 -10.53 -21.90 20.25
N SER A 66 -11.76 -22.37 20.01
CA SER A 66 -12.25 -22.83 18.70
C SER A 66 -13.06 -21.77 17.95
N GLN A 67 -13.14 -20.53 18.45
CA GLN A 67 -13.95 -19.46 17.86
C GLN A 67 -13.08 -18.49 17.08
N LYS A 68 -13.47 -18.23 15.84
CA LYS A 68 -12.84 -17.26 14.94
C LYS A 68 -13.77 -16.08 14.77
N LEU A 69 -13.28 -14.89 15.07
CA LEU A 69 -13.95 -13.63 14.80
C LEU A 69 -13.07 -12.85 13.81
N CYS A 70 -13.55 -12.67 12.59
CA CYS A 70 -12.83 -11.90 11.58
C CYS A 70 -13.53 -10.56 11.38
N VAL A 71 -12.79 -9.45 11.58
CA VAL A 71 -13.30 -8.08 11.44
C VAL A 71 -12.54 -7.34 10.33
N GLY A 72 -13.28 -6.71 9.41
CA GLY A 72 -12.73 -5.85 8.36
C GLY A 72 -13.01 -6.34 6.93
N PHE A 73 -12.61 -5.53 5.95
CA PHE A 73 -12.83 -5.73 4.51
C PHE A 73 -12.36 -7.11 4.02
N TRP A 74 -11.23 -7.60 4.55
CA TRP A 74 -10.59 -8.85 4.15
C TRP A 74 -11.24 -10.12 4.69
N CYS A 75 -12.21 -9.99 5.60
CA CYS A 75 -12.89 -11.12 6.24
C CYS A 75 -14.05 -11.67 5.42
N SER A 76 -14.39 -11.04 4.30
CA SER A 76 -15.20 -11.68 3.27
C SER A 76 -14.29 -12.65 2.50
N GLU A 77 -14.62 -13.94 2.48
CA GLU A 77 -13.93 -14.98 1.69
C GLU A 77 -14.11 -14.74 0.17
N VAL A 78 -13.69 -13.59 -0.34
CA VAL A 78 -13.70 -13.35 -1.78
C VAL A 78 -12.40 -13.90 -2.35
N PHE A 79 -12.43 -15.19 -2.68
CA PHE A 79 -11.38 -15.83 -3.47
C PHE A 79 -11.38 -15.26 -4.88
N TYR A 80 -10.55 -14.24 -5.13
CA TYR A 80 -10.30 -13.79 -6.49
C TYR A 80 -9.25 -14.70 -7.13
N ARG A 81 -9.61 -15.36 -8.24
CA ARG A 81 -8.61 -15.95 -9.13
C ARG A 81 -7.97 -14.83 -9.92
N LEU A 82 -6.81 -14.38 -9.46
CA LEU A 82 -5.98 -13.42 -10.19
C LEU A 82 -5.27 -14.16 -11.32
N PHE A 83 -5.66 -13.86 -12.56
CA PHE A 83 -4.95 -14.34 -13.74
C PHE A 83 -4.02 -13.22 -14.22
N LEU A 84 -2.71 -13.43 -14.12
CA LEU A 84 -1.76 -12.55 -14.80
C LEU A 84 -1.74 -12.88 -16.30
N PRO A 85 -1.75 -11.88 -17.20
CA PRO A 85 -1.49 -12.12 -18.60
C PRO A 85 -0.07 -12.69 -18.76
N LEU A 86 0.04 -13.84 -19.45
CA LEU A 86 1.33 -14.44 -19.75
C LEU A 86 2.01 -13.59 -20.84
N ILE A 87 2.96 -12.74 -20.44
CA ILE A 87 3.78 -12.00 -21.40
C ILE A 87 4.91 -12.93 -21.87
N LEU A 88 4.77 -13.45 -23.08
CA LEU A 88 5.82 -14.20 -23.76
C LEU A 88 6.78 -13.22 -24.44
N ARG A 89 8.07 -13.35 -24.15
CA ARG A 89 9.11 -12.64 -24.92
C ARG A 89 9.25 -13.35 -26.28
N GLY A 90 8.96 -12.62 -27.37
CA GLY A 90 9.20 -13.11 -28.72
C GLY A 90 10.68 -13.40 -28.92
N GLY A 91 10.98 -14.58 -29.48
CA GLY A 91 12.32 -14.95 -29.94
C GLY A 91 12.73 -14.19 -31.19
#